data_AF-A0A6N9BBV4-F1
#
_entry.id   AF-A0A6N9BBV4-F1
#
_cell.length_a   1.000
_cell.length_b   1.000
_cell.length_c   1.000
_cell.angle_alpha   90.00
_cell.angle_beta   90.00
_cell.angle_gamma   90.00
#
_symmetry.space_group_name_H-M   'P 1'
#
loop_
_entity.id
_entity.type
_entity.pdbx_description
1 polymer ?
#
loop_
_entity_poly.entity_id
_entity_poly.type
_entity_poly.pdbx_seq_one_letter_code
_entity_poly.pdbx_strand_id
1 'polypeptide(L)'
;MSILPRTDGREDAGAKGSEAPPDSTPETAVDDSGNGDRPDLEVHYRQLAVKAVRESRNIMKRLAGEGAAWGHLVRAIEKELPDTLDNKNRKAYDLVRVTIVELFGLEGEGWHTFKQADTGRLYVRQGKGGDS
;
A
#
# COMPACT_ATOMS: atom_id res chain seq x y z
N MET A 1 18.36 57.30 -21.86
CA MET A 1 18.07 57.76 -23.23
C MET A 1 18.01 56.53 -24.12
N SER A 2 16.81 56.13 -24.55
CA SER A 2 16.21 56.52 -25.84
C SER A 2 16.78 55.70 -27.00
N ILE A 3 16.33 54.45 -27.19
CA ILE A 3 15.26 53.92 -28.08
C ILE A 3 15.62 53.95 -29.60
N LEU A 4 15.43 52.77 -30.24
CA LEU A 4 15.05 52.44 -31.64
C LEU A 4 16.16 51.87 -32.55
N PRO A 5 15.86 51.04 -33.60
CA PRO A 5 14.55 50.56 -34.09
C PRO A 5 14.37 49.04 -34.38
N ARG A 6 13.08 48.71 -34.40
CA ARG A 6 12.25 47.66 -35.03
C ARG A 6 12.73 47.02 -36.35
N THR A 7 12.52 45.70 -36.48
CA THR A 7 12.00 44.90 -37.63
C THR A 7 11.98 43.43 -37.16
N ASP A 8 10.90 42.92 -36.55
CA ASP A 8 9.73 42.25 -37.14
C ASP A 8 9.99 41.35 -38.36
N GLY A 9 9.51 40.10 -38.27
CA GLY A 9 9.28 39.24 -39.43
C GLY A 9 10.07 37.92 -39.44
N ARG A 10 9.77 37.03 -38.48
CA ARG A 10 10.18 35.62 -38.48
C ARG A 10 9.30 34.86 -39.48
N GLU A 11 9.90 34.39 -40.57
CA GLU A 11 9.25 33.46 -41.49
C GLU A 11 10.14 32.27 -41.84
N ASP A 12 9.41 31.17 -41.99
CA ASP A 12 9.77 29.77 -41.98
C ASP A 12 10.53 29.34 -43.25
N ALA A 13 11.41 28.35 -43.12
CA ALA A 13 11.50 27.18 -44.00
C ALA A 13 12.93 26.63 -44.14
N GLY A 14 13.01 25.30 -44.21
CA GLY A 14 13.90 24.67 -45.19
C GLY A 14 15.02 23.80 -44.62
N ALA A 15 14.74 22.50 -44.51
CA ALA A 15 15.69 21.43 -44.28
C ALA A 15 16.78 21.33 -45.37
N LYS A 16 18.00 20.86 -44.99
CA LYS A 16 18.68 19.66 -45.53
C LYS A 16 20.16 19.56 -45.10
N GLY A 17 20.63 18.32 -44.95
CA GLY A 17 22.05 17.91 -44.97
C GLY A 17 22.49 17.26 -43.67
N SER A 18 22.38 15.93 -43.51
CA SER A 18 23.40 14.95 -43.90
C SER A 18 24.70 15.09 -43.10
N GLU A 19 24.86 14.30 -42.04
CA GLU A 19 26.12 13.61 -41.77
C GLU A 19 25.89 12.41 -40.82
N ALA A 20 26.42 11.27 -41.23
CA ALA A 20 26.71 10.10 -40.40
C ALA A 20 28.05 9.57 -40.94
N PRO A 21 28.81 8.70 -40.24
CA PRO A 21 28.78 8.19 -38.86
C PRO A 21 30.22 8.38 -38.24
N PRO A 22 30.82 7.55 -37.35
CA PRO A 22 30.37 6.48 -36.47
C PRO A 22 30.87 6.67 -35.01
N ASP A 23 30.75 5.62 -34.19
CA ASP A 23 31.30 5.48 -32.83
C ASP A 23 30.29 5.70 -31.69
N SER A 24 29.37 4.76 -31.59
CA SER A 24 28.87 4.33 -30.30
C SER A 24 28.63 2.85 -30.44
N THR A 25 29.66 2.09 -30.09
CA THR A 25 29.54 0.76 -29.50
C THR A 25 28.17 0.62 -28.85
N PRO A 26 27.36 -0.41 -29.16
CA PRO A 26 26.32 -0.80 -28.23
C PRO A 26 27.05 -1.40 -27.02
N GLU A 27 27.65 -0.53 -26.20
CA GLU A 27 27.90 -0.85 -24.80
C GLU A 27 26.52 -1.00 -24.21
N THR A 28 26.06 -2.24 -24.34
CA THR A 28 25.08 -2.85 -23.47
C THR A 28 25.69 -2.80 -22.07
N ALA A 29 25.70 -1.60 -21.48
CA ALA A 29 25.50 -1.45 -20.07
C ALA A 29 24.06 -1.90 -19.87
N VAL A 30 23.92 -3.22 -19.76
CA VAL A 30 22.85 -3.81 -18.98
C VAL A 30 22.73 -2.93 -17.75
N ASP A 31 21.61 -2.22 -17.64
CA ASP A 31 21.13 -1.81 -16.34
C ASP A 31 20.77 -3.13 -15.64
N ASP A 32 21.81 -3.81 -15.14
CA ASP A 32 21.71 -4.80 -14.09
C ASP A 32 21.38 -3.99 -12.84
N SER A 33 20.17 -3.42 -12.83
CA SER A 33 19.41 -3.21 -11.61
C SER A 33 19.20 -4.60 -11.03
N GLY A 34 20.25 -5.12 -10.40
CA GLY A 34 20.23 -6.24 -9.49
C GLY A 34 19.41 -5.83 -8.26
N ASN A 35 18.11 -5.61 -8.44
CA ASN A 35 17.17 -5.67 -7.34
C ASN A 35 16.81 -7.14 -7.16
N GLY A 36 17.83 -7.90 -6.75
CA GLY A 36 17.68 -9.28 -6.33
C GLY A 36 16.59 -9.34 -5.27
N ASP A 37 15.46 -9.92 -5.68
CA ASP A 37 14.49 -10.69 -4.93
C ASP A 37 14.80 -10.76 -3.42
N ARG A 38 14.66 -9.64 -2.72
CA ARG A 38 14.36 -9.65 -1.30
C ARG A 38 12.85 -9.54 -1.25
N PRO A 39 12.12 -10.54 -0.76
CA PRO A 39 10.71 -10.33 -0.52
C PRO A 39 10.59 -9.08 0.35
N ASP A 40 9.82 -8.09 -0.12
CA ASP A 40 9.48 -6.92 0.67
C ASP A 40 8.93 -7.45 2.00
N LEU A 41 9.70 -7.33 3.08
CA LEU A 41 9.35 -7.89 4.38
C LEU A 41 7.96 -7.42 4.80
N GLU A 42 7.58 -6.21 4.39
CA GLU A 42 6.25 -5.64 4.57
C GLU A 42 5.14 -6.42 3.85
N VAL A 43 5.37 -6.84 2.61
CA VAL A 43 4.44 -7.69 1.85
C VAL A 43 4.34 -9.05 2.53
N HIS A 44 5.46 -9.61 2.98
CA HIS A 44 5.47 -10.87 3.71
C HIS A 44 4.64 -10.79 5.00
N TYR A 45 4.84 -9.77 5.82
CA TYR A 45 4.08 -9.58 7.06
C TYR A 45 2.58 -9.35 6.81
N ARG A 46 2.24 -8.67 5.72
CA ARG A 46 0.84 -8.51 5.30
C ARG A 46 0.20 -9.85 4.96
N GLN A 47 0.88 -10.68 4.16
CA GLN A 47 0.40 -12.01 3.80
C GLN A 47 0.19 -12.88 5.04
N LEU A 48 1.11 -12.83 6.01
CA LEU A 48 0.97 -13.53 7.30
C LEU A 48 -0.25 -13.02 8.07
N ALA A 49 -0.44 -11.70 8.16
CA ALA A 49 -1.57 -11.10 8.86
C ALA A 49 -2.92 -11.49 8.25
N VAL A 50 -3.04 -11.43 6.92
CA VAL A 50 -4.23 -11.83 6.17
C VAL A 50 -4.52 -13.30 6.35
N LYS A 51 -3.50 -14.15 6.28
CA LYS A 51 -3.61 -15.58 6.58
C LYS A 51 -4.10 -15.82 8.01
N ALA A 52 -3.51 -15.16 9.01
CA ALA A 52 -3.88 -15.28 10.42
C ALA A 52 -5.37 -15.02 10.66
N VAL A 53 -5.89 -13.93 10.08
CA VAL A 53 -7.28 -13.52 10.23
C VAL A 53 -8.21 -14.44 9.43
N ARG A 54 -7.86 -14.76 8.19
CA ARG A 54 -8.67 -15.60 7.30
C ARG A 54 -8.81 -17.04 7.79
N GLU A 55 -7.74 -17.64 8.31
CA GLU A 55 -7.75 -19.00 8.86
C GLU A 55 -8.42 -19.07 10.25
N SER A 56 -8.45 -17.95 10.96
CA SER A 56 -9.12 -17.84 12.26
C SER A 56 -10.64 -17.82 12.13
N ARG A 57 -11.27 -19.00 12.08
CA ARG A 57 -12.74 -19.13 12.04
C ARG A 57 -13.47 -18.36 13.15
N ASN A 58 -12.88 -18.27 14.34
CA ASN A 58 -13.46 -17.50 15.44
C ASN A 58 -13.51 -15.99 15.11
N ILE A 59 -12.43 -15.45 14.55
CA ILE A 59 -12.32 -14.05 14.18
C ILE A 59 -13.26 -13.74 13.00
N MET A 60 -13.24 -14.57 11.95
CA MET A 60 -14.13 -14.40 10.80
C MET A 60 -15.61 -14.45 11.20
N LYS A 61 -16.00 -15.38 12.07
CA LYS A 61 -17.38 -15.46 12.59
C LYS A 61 -17.77 -14.21 13.37
N ARG A 62 -16.86 -13.69 14.21
CA ARG A 62 -17.10 -12.45 14.97
C ARG A 62 -17.21 -11.24 14.05
N LEU A 63 -16.31 -11.11 13.06
CA LEU A 63 -16.34 -10.04 12.07
C LEU A 63 -17.65 -10.01 11.29
N ALA A 64 -18.19 -11.16 10.92
CA ALA A 64 -19.49 -11.26 10.24
C ALA A 64 -20.72 -11.03 11.16
N GLY A 65 -20.55 -11.19 12.48
CA GLY A 65 -21.62 -11.13 13.47
C GLY A 65 -21.54 -9.91 14.37
N GLU A 66 -21.20 -10.13 15.65
CA GLU A 66 -21.17 -9.13 16.74
C GLU A 66 -20.01 -8.11 16.66
N GLY A 67 -19.04 -8.35 15.77
CA GLY A 67 -17.77 -7.63 15.70
C GLY A 67 -16.64 -8.33 16.46
N ALA A 68 -15.40 -8.17 15.98
CA ALA A 68 -14.19 -8.64 16.64
C ALA A 68 -13.47 -7.48 17.32
N ALA A 69 -13.00 -7.69 18.55
CA ALA A 69 -12.21 -6.69 19.26
C ALA A 69 -10.90 -6.41 18.51
N TRP A 70 -10.54 -5.15 18.35
CA TRP A 70 -9.30 -4.74 17.66
C TRP A 70 -8.08 -5.42 18.29
N GLY A 71 -7.95 -5.38 19.61
CA GLY A 71 -6.84 -6.02 20.32
C GLY A 71 -6.78 -7.55 20.13
N HIS A 72 -7.92 -8.20 19.84
CA HIS A 72 -7.94 -9.63 19.54
C HIS A 72 -7.36 -9.91 18.15
N LEU A 73 -7.67 -9.05 17.16
CA LEU A 73 -7.05 -9.08 15.83
C LEU A 73 -5.54 -8.84 15.91
N VAL A 74 -5.12 -7.81 16.66
CA VAL A 74 -3.70 -7.50 16.89
C VAL A 74 -2.96 -8.72 17.44
N ARG A 75 -3.49 -9.34 18.49
CA ARG A 75 -2.86 -10.51 19.11
C ARG A 75 -2.81 -11.73 18.19
N ALA A 76 -3.78 -11.89 17.31
CA ALA A 76 -3.77 -12.98 16.33
C ALA A 76 -2.66 -12.77 15.29
N ILE A 77 -2.52 -11.55 14.77
CA ILE A 77 -1.46 -11.21 13.82
C ILE A 77 -0.08 -11.24 14.48
N GLU A 78 0.05 -10.70 15.70
CA GLU A 78 1.31 -10.64 16.45
C GLU A 78 1.94 -12.01 16.70
N LYS A 79 1.11 -13.07 16.79
CA LYS A 79 1.58 -14.46 16.92
C LYS A 79 2.21 -15.02 15.65
N GLU A 80 1.78 -14.54 14.49
CA GLU A 80 2.32 -14.97 13.20
C GLU A 80 3.54 -14.15 12.77
N LEU A 81 3.73 -12.97 13.35
CA LEU A 81 4.91 -12.13 13.09
C LEU A 81 6.17 -12.71 13.80
N PRO A 82 7.36 -12.59 13.17
CA PRO A 82 8.60 -13.08 13.77
C PRO A 82 8.97 -12.27 15.03
N ASP A 83 9.46 -12.97 16.05
CA ASP A 83 9.92 -12.35 17.31
C ASP A 83 11.16 -11.48 17.16
N THR A 84 11.87 -11.58 16.02
CA THR A 84 12.99 -10.70 15.66
C THR A 84 12.53 -9.31 15.25
N LEU A 85 11.22 -9.07 15.11
CA LEU A 85 10.68 -7.78 14.71
C LEU A 85 10.55 -6.84 15.92
N ASP A 86 11.32 -5.76 15.90
CA ASP A 86 11.13 -4.65 16.83
C ASP A 86 9.71 -4.07 16.71
N ASN A 87 9.10 -3.77 17.86
CA ASN A 87 7.74 -3.25 17.94
C ASN A 87 6.69 -4.13 17.25
N LYS A 88 6.81 -5.47 17.37
CA LYS A 88 5.85 -6.46 16.84
C LYS A 88 4.39 -6.11 17.10
N ASN A 89 4.08 -5.67 18.32
CA ASN A 89 2.73 -5.25 18.69
C ASN A 89 2.25 -4.02 17.87
N ARG A 90 3.09 -3.00 17.69
CA ARG A 90 2.78 -1.83 16.88
C ARG A 90 2.61 -2.19 15.41
N LYS A 91 3.47 -3.07 14.88
CA LYS A 91 3.35 -3.55 13.49
C LYS A 91 2.07 -4.36 13.30
N ALA A 92 1.75 -5.26 14.22
CA ALA A 92 0.51 -6.01 14.20
C ALA A 92 -0.72 -5.08 14.23
N TYR A 93 -0.69 -4.02 15.05
CA TYR A 93 -1.75 -3.01 15.09
C TYR A 93 -1.99 -2.34 13.73
N ASP A 94 -0.92 -1.94 13.04
CA ASP A 94 -1.01 -1.33 11.71
C ASP A 94 -1.51 -2.33 10.66
N LEU A 95 -1.03 -3.57 10.72
CA LEU A 95 -1.42 -4.64 9.82
C LEU A 95 -2.88 -5.07 9.96
N VAL A 96 -3.53 -4.88 11.13
CA VAL A 96 -4.98 -5.15 11.27
C VAL A 96 -5.76 -4.36 10.22
N ARG A 97 -5.50 -3.06 10.10
CA ARG A 97 -6.25 -2.21 9.16
C ARG A 97 -6.05 -2.68 7.73
N VAL A 98 -4.80 -2.90 7.34
CA VAL A 98 -4.43 -3.37 6.00
C VAL A 98 -5.09 -4.72 5.69
N THR A 99 -5.08 -5.63 6.66
CA THR A 99 -5.67 -6.96 6.53
C THR A 99 -7.18 -6.91 6.32
N ILE A 100 -7.88 -6.12 7.13
CA ILE A 100 -9.34 -5.99 7.02
C ILE A 100 -9.70 -5.30 5.70
N VAL A 101 -8.92 -4.32 5.26
CA VAL A 101 -9.11 -3.67 3.95
C VAL A 101 -8.92 -4.66 2.81
N GLU A 102 -7.91 -5.54 2.89
CA GLU A 102 -7.64 -6.55 1.87
C GLU A 102 -8.73 -7.64 1.83
N LEU A 103 -9.33 -7.98 2.97
CA LEU A 103 -10.38 -9.01 3.08
C LEU A 103 -11.77 -8.50 2.71
N PHE A 104 -12.14 -7.28 3.11
CA PHE A 104 -13.51 -6.77 3.00
C PHE A 104 -13.65 -5.52 2.15
N GLY A 105 -12.55 -4.84 1.79
CA GLY A 105 -12.55 -3.61 1.02
C GLY A 105 -12.42 -2.35 1.88
N LEU A 106 -12.89 -1.21 1.38
CA LEU A 106 -12.71 0.08 2.05
C LEU A 106 -13.53 0.20 3.34
N GLU A 107 -12.99 0.99 4.28
CA GLU A 107 -13.66 1.34 5.53
C GLU A 107 -14.94 2.14 5.25
N GLY A 108 -16.03 1.82 5.93
CA GLY A 108 -17.36 2.37 5.70
C GLY A 108 -18.19 1.63 4.65
N GLU A 109 -17.55 0.90 3.73
CA GLU A 109 -18.22 0.14 2.67
C GLU A 109 -18.27 -1.36 2.97
N GLY A 110 -17.10 -1.96 3.20
CA GLY A 110 -16.95 -3.40 3.44
C GLY A 110 -16.87 -3.76 4.92
N TRP A 111 -16.42 -2.82 5.74
CA TRP A 111 -16.24 -2.98 7.17
C TRP A 111 -16.28 -1.63 7.86
N HIS A 112 -16.48 -1.60 9.17
CA HIS A 112 -16.40 -0.39 9.97
C HIS A 112 -15.82 -0.67 11.35
N THR A 113 -15.31 0.38 11.99
CA THR A 113 -14.95 0.36 13.40
C THR A 113 -16.03 0.99 14.25
N PHE A 114 -16.24 0.46 15.45
CA PHE A 114 -17.12 1.05 16.44
C PHE A 114 -16.59 0.80 17.84
N LYS A 115 -16.99 1.64 18.80
CA LYS A 115 -16.70 1.41 20.21
C LYS A 115 -17.84 0.59 20.80
N GLN A 116 -17.52 -0.55 21.39
CA GLN A 116 -18.54 -1.36 22.06
C GLN A 116 -18.91 -0.69 23.39
N ALA A 117 -20.20 -0.43 23.61
CA ALA A 117 -20.68 0.28 24.80
C ALA A 117 -20.37 -0.44 26.11
N ASP A 118 -20.39 -1.79 26.09
CA ASP A 118 -20.19 -2.63 27.27
C ASP A 118 -18.73 -2.59 27.79
N THR A 119 -17.76 -2.66 26.86
CA THR A 119 -16.34 -2.76 27.22
C THR A 119 -15.54 -1.47 26.97
N GLY A 120 -16.11 -0.49 26.27
CA GLY A 120 -15.44 0.73 25.83
C GLY A 120 -14.31 0.51 24.80
N ARG A 121 -14.13 -0.72 24.32
CA ARG A 121 -13.02 -1.09 23.42
C ARG A 121 -13.39 -0.88 21.95
N LEU A 122 -12.37 -0.74 21.12
CA LEU A 122 -12.52 -0.66 19.67
C LEU A 122 -12.80 -2.05 19.10
N TYR A 123 -13.87 -2.16 18.33
CA TYR A 123 -14.28 -3.36 17.61
C TYR A 123 -14.32 -3.07 16.11
N VAL A 124 -14.15 -4.13 15.33
CA VAL A 124 -14.25 -4.16 13.88
C VAL A 124 -15.38 -5.09 13.50
N ARG A 125 -16.24 -4.68 12.58
CA ARG A 125 -17.29 -5.54 12.02
C ARG A 125 -17.35 -5.40 10.51
N GLN A 126 -17.70 -6.49 9.85
CA GLN A 126 -17.97 -6.54 8.42
C GLN A 126 -19.33 -5.90 8.12
N GLY A 127 -19.40 -5.10 7.07
CA GLY A 127 -20.60 -4.42 6.59
C GLY A 127 -20.48 -2.90 6.60
N LYS A 128 -21.41 -2.24 5.90
CA LYS A 128 -21.50 -0.79 5.81
C LYS A 128 -21.70 -0.17 7.19
N GLY A 129 -20.92 0.86 7.51
CA GLY A 129 -20.92 1.54 8.82
C GLY A 129 -22.14 2.42 9.10
N GLY A 130 -23.32 2.05 8.59
CA GLY A 130 -24.54 2.86 8.66
C GLY A 130 -25.84 2.07 8.85
N ASP A 131 -25.76 0.79 9.20
CA ASP A 131 -26.95 0.02 9.61
C ASP A 131 -27.13 0.15 11.14
N SER A 132 -27.82 1.21 11.55
CA SER A 132 -28.44 1.41 12.86
C SER A 132 -29.73 2.17 12.66
#